data_AF-A0A7U0M7V1-F1
#
_entry.id   AF-A0A7U0M7V1-F1
#
_cell.length_a   1.000
_cell.length_b   1.000
_cell.length_c   1.000
_cell.angle_alpha   90.00
_cell.angle_beta   90.00
_cell.angle_gamma   90.00
#
_symmetry.space_group_name_H-M   'P 1'
#
loop_
_entity.id
_entity.type
_entity.pdbx_description
1 polymer ?
#
loop_
_entity_poly.entity_id
_entity_poly.type
_entity_poly.pdbx_seq_one_letter_code
_entity_poly.pdbx_strand_id
1 'polypeptide(L)'
;MLIVIIYFLIIVLIMMVIMFLNMIISLAKNPHSSKKISYECGFDPVSKAFIPFSMPFYLMMLMFLVFDLEIVLIIPLIVYLKYFNFQMAMTIFLVFIVLMLVSLLYEYNMKFMNWLF
;
A
#
# COMPACT_ATOMS: atom_id res chain seq x y z
N MET A 1 -0.30 26.39 -8.80
CA MET A 1 0.35 25.29 -9.54
C MET A 1 1.87 25.41 -9.50
N LEU A 2 2.47 26.53 -9.93
CA LEU A 2 3.93 26.70 -9.95
C LEU A 2 4.59 26.62 -8.56
N ILE A 3 3.96 27.22 -7.54
CA ILE A 3 4.40 27.12 -6.13
C ILE A 3 4.41 25.67 -5.62
N VAL A 4 3.40 24.86 -5.98
CA VAL A 4 3.31 23.44 -5.59
C VAL A 4 4.43 22.64 -6.22
N ILE A 5 4.74 22.91 -7.50
CA ILE A 5 5.86 22.27 -8.20
C ILE A 5 7.19 22.64 -7.54
N ILE A 6 7.37 23.90 -7.15
CA ILE A 6 8.58 24.35 -6.44
C ILE A 6 8.74 23.62 -5.10
N TYR A 7 7.68 23.49 -4.30
CA TYR A 7 7.75 22.74 -3.04
C TYR A 7 8.08 21.26 -3.25
N PHE A 8 7.48 20.62 -4.25
CA PHE A 8 7.80 19.23 -4.58
C PHE A 8 9.28 19.05 -4.96
N LEU A 9 9.80 19.94 -5.82
CA LEU A 9 11.20 19.92 -6.23
C LEU A 9 12.15 20.13 -5.04
N ILE A 10 11.82 21.05 -4.13
CA ILE A 10 12.62 21.28 -2.91
C ILE A 10 12.68 20.01 -2.05
N ILE A 11 11.55 19.32 -1.84
CA ILE A 11 11.50 18.09 -1.04
C ILE A 11 12.35 16.98 -1.68
N VAL A 12 12.22 16.77 -2.99
CA VAL A 12 13.03 15.77 -3.71
C VAL A 12 14.52 16.10 -3.61
N LEU A 13 14.89 17.37 -3.76
CA LEU A 13 16.27 17.81 -3.69
C LEU A 13 16.86 17.58 -2.28
N ILE A 14 16.10 17.88 -1.22
CA ILE A 14 16.51 17.59 0.16
C ILE A 14 16.75 16.09 0.36
N MET A 15 15.83 15.23 -0.10
CA MET A 15 15.99 13.78 0.04
C MET A 15 17.22 13.25 -0.71
N MET A 16 17.50 13.79 -1.90
CA MET A 16 18.70 13.43 -2.67
C MET A 16 19.99 13.87 -1.97
N VAL A 17 20.02 15.07 -1.38
CA VAL A 17 21.18 15.56 -0.61
C VAL A 17 21.43 14.66 0.62
N ILE A 18 20.37 14.30 1.36
CA ILE A 18 20.50 13.41 2.53
C ILE A 18 21.03 12.03 2.11
N MET A 19 20.51 11.46 1.01
CA MET A 19 20.97 10.18 0.48
C MET A 19 22.45 10.25 0.06
N PHE A 20 22.85 11.33 -0.60
CA PHE A 20 24.23 11.52 -1.07
C PHE A 20 25.21 11.69 0.10
N LEU A 21 24.84 12.49 1.12
CA LEU A 21 25.62 12.63 2.33
C LEU A 21 25.77 11.28 3.06
N ASN A 22 24.69 10.50 3.20
CA ASN A 22 24.75 9.17 3.78
C ASN A 22 25.68 8.24 3.00
N MET A 23 25.66 8.30 1.67
CA MET A 23 26.55 7.48 0.83
C MET A 23 28.02 7.87 1.04
N ILE A 24 28.35 9.17 1.07
CA ILE A 24 29.72 9.65 1.32
C ILE A 24 30.20 9.20 2.71
N ILE A 25 29.38 9.39 3.74
CA ILE A 25 29.71 9.00 5.11
C ILE A 25 29.88 7.47 5.22
N SER A 26 29.03 6.70 4.55
CA SER A 26 29.11 5.24 4.52
C SER A 26 30.36 4.75 3.79
N LEU A 27 30.80 5.43 2.73
CA LEU A 27 32.02 5.08 1.99
C LEU A 27 33.29 5.45 2.76
N ALA A 28 33.26 6.56 3.51
CA ALA A 28 34.37 6.95 4.38
C ALA A 28 34.67 5.90 5.47
N LYS A 29 33.66 5.12 5.85
CA LYS A 29 33.79 4.00 6.77
C LYS A 29 34.10 2.72 5.99
N ASN A 30 35.38 2.40 5.80
CA ASN A 30 35.83 1.15 5.14
C ASN A 30 35.03 -0.06 5.64
N PRO A 31 34.14 -0.65 4.82
CA PRO A 31 33.35 -1.79 5.26
C PRO A 31 34.26 -3.02 5.30
N HIS A 32 34.55 -3.52 6.50
CA HIS A 32 35.20 -4.83 6.66
C HIS A 32 34.43 -5.88 5.85
N SER A 33 35.14 -6.79 5.18
CA SER A 33 34.56 -7.84 4.33
C SER A 33 33.47 -8.65 5.02
N SER A 34 33.57 -8.85 6.34
CA SER A 34 32.56 -9.51 7.16
C SER A 34 31.21 -8.80 7.25
N LYS A 35 31.16 -7.47 7.04
CA LYS A 35 29.91 -6.68 7.03
C LYS A 35 29.15 -6.75 5.71
N LYS A 36 29.76 -7.31 4.66
CA LYS A 36 29.14 -7.47 3.34
C LYS A 36 28.46 -8.84 3.17
N ILE A 37 28.56 -9.72 4.19
CA ILE A 37 28.00 -11.06 4.19
C ILE A 37 26.69 -11.02 4.98
N SER A 38 25.68 -11.78 4.54
CA SER A 38 24.46 -11.99 5.31
C SER A 38 24.80 -12.64 6.65
N TYR A 39 24.59 -11.90 7.73
CA TYR A 39 24.70 -12.44 9.08
C TYR A 39 23.49 -13.31 9.33
N GLU A 40 23.65 -14.64 9.36
CA GLU A 40 22.77 -15.44 10.21
C GLU A 40 23.20 -16.89 10.49
N CYS A 41 24.06 -17.56 9.70
CA CYS A 41 24.60 -18.85 10.18
C CYS A 41 25.78 -19.49 9.42
N GLY A 42 26.41 -18.83 8.45
CA GLY A 42 27.54 -19.43 7.70
C GLY A 42 27.18 -20.63 6.82
N PHE A 43 25.88 -20.93 6.66
CA PHE A 43 25.38 -21.96 5.75
C PHE A 43 24.59 -21.31 4.61
N ASP A 44 24.85 -21.76 3.40
CA ASP A 44 24.02 -21.43 2.25
C ASP A 44 22.61 -22.03 2.45
N PRO A 45 21.54 -21.34 2.03
CA PRO A 45 20.18 -21.86 2.16
C PRO A 45 20.06 -23.19 1.42
N VAL A 46 19.86 -24.27 2.18
CA VAL A 46 19.80 -25.66 1.67
C VAL A 46 18.53 -25.93 0.84
N SER A 47 17.51 -25.09 0.97
CA SER A 47 16.22 -25.25 0.29
C SER A 47 15.99 -24.20 -0.80
N LYS A 48 15.32 -24.61 -1.88
CA LYS A 48 14.85 -23.70 -2.95
C LYS A 48 14.01 -22.56 -2.36
N ALA A 49 14.18 -21.37 -2.93
CA ALA A 49 13.51 -20.11 -2.55
C ALA A 49 11.97 -20.10 -2.70
N PHE A 50 11.33 -21.24 -2.95
CA PHE A 50 9.88 -21.36 -2.96
C PHE A 50 9.38 -21.45 -1.52
N ILE A 51 9.32 -20.29 -0.87
CA ILE A 51 8.55 -20.14 0.35
C ILE A 51 7.08 -20.39 -0.01
N PRO A 52 6.38 -21.31 0.68
CA PRO A 52 4.97 -21.52 0.42
C PRO A 52 4.23 -20.19 0.59
N PHE A 53 3.50 -19.81 -0.44
CA PHE A 53 2.78 -18.55 -0.48
C PHE A 53 1.67 -18.57 0.58
N SER A 54 1.66 -17.54 1.41
CA SER A 54 0.67 -17.39 2.46
C SER A 54 -0.65 -16.91 1.87
N MET A 55 -1.59 -17.84 1.71
CA MET A 55 -2.95 -17.58 1.20
C MET A 55 -3.65 -16.39 1.87
N PRO A 56 -3.53 -16.13 3.20
CA PRO A 56 -4.16 -14.98 3.83
C PRO A 56 -3.66 -13.63 3.30
N PHE A 57 -2.36 -13.51 2.99
CA PHE A 57 -1.78 -12.27 2.48
C PHE A 57 -2.25 -11.96 1.06
N TYR A 58 -2.43 -13.00 0.25
CA TYR A 58 -2.99 -12.86 -1.09
C TYR A 58 -4.42 -12.35 -1.07
N LEU A 59 -5.24 -12.97 -0.22
CA LEU A 59 -6.65 -12.63 -0.09
C LEU A 59 -6.79 -11.20 0.42
N MET A 60 -5.93 -10.77 1.35
CA MET A 60 -5.87 -9.37 1.80
C MET A 60 -5.54 -8.41 0.64
N MET A 61 -4.58 -8.76 -0.23
CA MET A 61 -4.23 -7.93 -1.39
C MET A 61 -5.38 -7.83 -2.40
N LEU A 62 -6.06 -8.93 -2.68
CA LEU A 62 -7.23 -8.94 -3.56
C LEU A 62 -8.39 -8.11 -2.98
N MET A 63 -8.64 -8.25 -1.68
CA MET A 63 -9.63 -7.45 -0.95
C MET A 63 -9.34 -5.96 -1.09
N PHE A 64 -8.08 -5.58 -0.84
CA PHE A 64 -7.65 -4.20 -0.97
C PHE A 64 -7.89 -3.67 -2.38
N LEU A 65 -7.57 -4.46 -3.41
CA LEU A 65 -7.79 -4.07 -4.81
C LEU A 65 -9.28 -3.84 -5.12
N VAL A 66 -10.17 -4.72 -4.67
CA VAL A 66 -11.62 -4.58 -4.90
C VAL A 66 -12.17 -3.36 -4.17
N PHE A 67 -11.81 -3.16 -2.89
CA PHE A 67 -12.26 -1.99 -2.14
C PHE A 67 -11.72 -0.67 -2.69
N ASP A 68 -10.48 -0.64 -3.19
CA ASP A 68 -9.91 0.56 -3.80
C ASP A 68 -10.65 0.92 -5.10
N LEU A 69 -11.04 -0.07 -5.90
CA LEU A 69 -11.89 0.14 -7.08
C LEU A 69 -13.27 0.70 -6.72
N GLU A 70 -13.90 0.19 -5.66
CA GLU A 70 -15.19 0.71 -5.18
C GLU A 70 -15.09 2.16 -4.70
N ILE A 71 -14.00 2.52 -4.00
CA ILE A 71 -13.76 3.91 -3.57
C ILE A 71 -13.57 4.82 -4.78
N VAL A 72 -12.82 4.40 -5.79
CA VAL A 72 -12.63 5.16 -7.04
C VAL A 72 -13.97 5.45 -7.72
N LEU A 73 -14.94 4.53 -7.66
CA LEU A 73 -16.28 4.74 -8.21
C LEU A 73 -17.13 5.74 -7.40
N ILE A 74 -16.87 5.89 -6.09
CA ILE A 74 -17.60 6.83 -5.22
C ILE A 74 -17.12 8.27 -5.41
N ILE A 75 -15.82 8.49 -5.65
CA ILE A 75 -15.23 9.84 -5.81
C ILE A 75 -15.99 10.74 -6.81
N PRO A 76 -16.31 10.30 -8.05
CA PRO A 76 -17.04 11.15 -8.99
C PRO A 76 -18.44 11.53 -8.50
N LEU A 77 -19.10 10.69 -7.70
CA LEU A 77 -20.41 11.01 -7.13
C LEU A 77 -20.35 12.32 -6.33
N ILE A 78 -19.30 12.51 -5.53
CA ILE A 78 -19.09 13.71 -4.71
C ILE A 78 -18.95 14.96 -5.59
N VAL A 79 -18.24 14.83 -6.72
CA VAL A 79 -18.07 15.93 -7.69
C VAL A 79 -19.40 16.28 -8.36
N TYR A 80 -20.22 15.27 -8.67
CA TYR A 80 -21.50 15.48 -9.35
C TYR A 80 -22.69 15.81 -8.43
N LEU A 81 -22.50 15.88 -7.10
CA LEU A 81 -23.54 16.25 -6.13
C LEU A 81 -24.24 17.59 -6.46
N LYS A 82 -23.53 18.51 -7.13
CA LYS A 82 -24.07 19.81 -7.54
C LYS A 82 -25.03 19.75 -8.74
N TYR A 83 -24.95 18.69 -9.55
CA TYR A 83 -25.69 18.57 -10.81
C TYR A 83 -26.90 17.65 -10.69
N PHE A 84 -26.89 16.70 -9.74
CA PHE A 84 -27.99 15.79 -9.49
C PHE A 84 -28.92 16.30 -8.38
N ASN A 85 -30.16 15.81 -8.38
CA ASN A 85 -31.06 15.98 -7.24
C ASN A 85 -30.41 15.36 -5.99
N PHE A 86 -30.35 16.13 -4.90
CA PHE A 86 -29.75 15.71 -3.63
C PHE A 86 -30.27 14.34 -3.15
N GLN A 87 -31.58 14.11 -3.28
CA GLN A 87 -32.20 12.85 -2.89
C GLN A 87 -31.72 11.66 -3.73
N MET A 88 -31.52 11.83 -5.04
CA MET A 88 -31.03 10.78 -5.93
C MET A 88 -29.55 10.48 -5.69
N ALA A 89 -28.74 11.51 -5.43
CA ALA A 89 -27.33 11.29 -5.11
C ALA A 89 -27.17 10.57 -3.76
N MET A 90 -28.00 10.92 -2.77
CA MET A 90 -28.02 10.24 -1.47
C MET A 90 -28.45 8.78 -1.57
N THR A 91 -29.44 8.44 -2.42
CA THR A 91 -29.82 7.04 -2.61
C THR A 91 -28.72 6.22 -3.27
N ILE A 92 -28.06 6.76 -4.30
CA ILE A 92 -26.92 6.08 -4.96
C ILE A 92 -25.77 5.87 -3.96
N PHE A 93 -25.45 6.89 -3.17
CA PHE A 93 -24.40 6.79 -2.14
C PHE A 93 -24.71 5.71 -1.09
N LEU A 94 -25.95 5.67 -0.59
CA LEU A 94 -26.38 4.66 0.37
C LEU A 94 -26.32 3.25 -0.22
N VAL A 95 -26.71 3.06 -1.48
CA VAL A 95 -26.59 1.77 -2.17
C VAL A 95 -25.13 1.33 -2.24
N PHE A 96 -24.21 2.23 -2.60
CA PHE A 96 -22.77 1.91 -2.62
C PHE A 96 -22.24 1.52 -1.24
N ILE A 97 -22.59 2.25 -0.18
CA ILE A 97 -22.17 1.91 1.19
C ILE A 97 -22.69 0.54 1.61
N VAL A 98 -23.96 0.23 1.31
CA VAL A 98 -24.55 -1.07 1.65
C VAL A 98 -23.83 -2.20 0.91
N LEU A 99 -23.50 -2.01 -0.37
CA LEU A 99 -22.72 -2.99 -1.15
C LEU A 99 -21.35 -3.24 -0.51
N MET A 100 -20.61 -2.18 -0.13
CA MET A 100 -19.32 -2.32 0.56
C MET A 100 -19.45 -3.11 1.87
N LEU A 101 -20.47 -2.80 2.67
CA LEU A 101 -20.72 -3.48 3.95
C LEU A 101 -21.05 -4.96 3.76
N VAL A 102 -21.88 -5.29 2.76
CA VAL A 102 -22.23 -6.69 2.45
C VAL A 102 -21.02 -7.47 2.00
N SER A 103 -20.18 -6.89 1.14
CA SER A 103 -18.93 -7.51 0.68
C SER A 103 -18.01 -7.84 1.87
N LEU A 104 -17.78 -6.86 2.76
CA LEU A 104 -16.93 -7.03 3.94
C LEU A 104 -17.48 -8.06 4.93
N LEU A 105 -18.80 -8.06 5.16
CA LEU A 105 -19.43 -9.06 6.04
C LEU A 105 -19.35 -10.48 5.46
N TYR A 106 -19.48 -10.62 4.14
CA TYR A 106 -19.35 -11.90 3.46
C TYR A 106 -17.95 -12.48 3.63
N GLU A 107 -16.92 -11.66 3.44
CA GLU A 107 -15.53 -12.08 3.61
C GLU A 107 -15.17 -12.38 5.07
N TYR A 108 -15.71 -11.60 6.01
CA TYR A 108 -15.53 -11.87 7.44
C TYR A 108 -16.11 -13.25 7.84
N ASN A 109 -17.30 -13.58 7.32
CA ASN A 109 -17.93 -14.88 7.58
C ASN A 109 -17.12 -16.04 7.00
N MET A 110 -16.38 -15.84 5.91
CA MET A 110 -15.53 -16.86 5.31
C MET A 110 -14.24 -17.14 6.09
N LYS A 111 -13.97 -16.41 7.19
CA LYS A 111 -12.82 -16.61 8.09
C LYS A 111 -11.43 -16.58 7.42
N PHE A 112 -11.32 -16.05 6.21
CA PHE A 112 -10.04 -15.87 5.51
C PHE A 112 -9.07 -14.93 6.25
N MET A 113 -9.63 -14.12 7.17
CA MET A 113 -8.93 -13.16 8.02
C MET A 113 -8.57 -13.70 9.42
N ASN A 114 -8.64 -15.01 9.66
CA ASN A 114 -8.11 -15.58 10.89
C ASN A 114 -6.61 -15.77 10.76
N TRP A 115 -5.86 -14.80 11.29
CA TRP A 115 -4.40 -14.83 11.37
C TRP A 115 -3.89 -15.74 12.50
N LEU A 116 -4.81 -16.25 13.33
CA LEU A 116 -4.51 -17.21 14.39
C LEU A 116 -4.64 -18.64 13.84
N PHE A 117 -3.69 -19.00 12.98
CA PHE A 117 -3.11 -20.34 12.87
C PHE A 117 -1.66 -20.20 12.40
#